data_AF-A0A3D1AC69-F1
#
_entry.id   AF-A0A3D1AC69-F1
#
_cell.length_a   1.000
_cell.length_b   1.000
_cell.length_c   1.000
_cell.angle_alpha   90.00
_cell.angle_beta   90.00
_cell.angle_gamma   90.00
#
_symmetry.space_group_name_H-M   'P 1'
#
loop_
_entity.id
_entity.type
_entity.pdbx_description
1 polymer ?
#
loop_
_entity_poly.entity_id
_entity_poly.type
_entity_poly.pdbx_seq_one_letter_code
_entity_poly.pdbx_strand_id
1 'polypeptide(L)'
;MNMYKYPYQNRSTEDMESEVWKPIAGYDGKVHISSLGRVKSFSKSAKGAIIAARVYRQGEKPLLAFKVSINDVEKEYRTAAIVYNTFIEELDFKVYNIEYVDGNSLNLHPSNLKAFKRRKQVMKEKKYHKQQLIAATASMYKYPCQNLSLVDMEGEIWKPFPELPDHYAVSNKGRVKSLEREYTTVDGKKYTFESQILKQRVQVCINPITKEEYQHLSVNSCIDYIKREFTISRLVYEAFIAPIDKNNQKLIVRHKDSNHFNNTPENLYLTDQQELLNYLLKTGRRNRLVGSSDMSRFTHEDWKARYDTIRKPVSQFDLDGRFIRTFESREQAARSMGLSEIGSVSSAIYGRVRTLGGYQWRSGIDQTPMKPVIIPNHLRKAFQAKKIAKYDLDGNLLDVYPSITVAARENNIKLDRLYSYVRNPDRVPRKGKMFFWKYVEEKVE
;
A
#
# COMPACT_ATOMS: atom_id res chain seq x y z
N MET A 1 -61.33 20.55 28.70
CA MET A 1 -60.07 21.28 28.94
C MET A 1 -58.92 20.36 28.57
N ASN A 2 -58.21 20.64 27.48
CA ASN A 2 -57.14 19.77 27.01
C ASN A 2 -55.92 19.94 27.94
N MET A 3 -55.65 18.96 28.81
CA MET A 3 -54.65 19.05 29.88
C MET A 3 -53.20 18.99 29.36
N TYR A 4 -53.02 18.83 28.05
CA TYR A 4 -51.73 18.63 27.39
C TYR A 4 -51.48 19.70 26.33
N LYS A 5 -50.25 20.19 26.26
CA LYS A 5 -49.81 21.21 25.27
C LYS A 5 -49.71 20.62 23.87
N TYR A 6 -49.40 19.33 23.75
CA TYR A 6 -49.29 18.63 22.46
C TYR A 6 -49.90 17.23 22.52
N PRO A 7 -50.49 16.71 21.42
CA PRO A 7 -51.15 15.41 21.40
C PRO A 7 -50.30 14.24 21.91
N TYR A 8 -49.01 14.21 21.58
CA TYR A 8 -48.09 13.13 21.97
C TYR A 8 -47.92 12.96 23.49
N GLN A 9 -48.26 13.99 24.28
CA GLN A 9 -48.15 13.96 25.73
C GLN A 9 -49.30 13.15 26.37
N ASN A 10 -50.43 13.03 25.68
CA ASN A 10 -51.57 12.27 26.19
C ASN A 10 -51.35 10.77 25.99
N ARG A 11 -51.24 10.04 27.11
CA ARG A 11 -51.08 8.58 27.15
C ARG A 11 -52.38 7.79 27.22
N SER A 12 -53.55 8.45 27.21
CA SER A 12 -54.85 7.79 27.12
C SER A 12 -54.99 7.04 25.80
N THR A 13 -55.58 5.85 25.87
CA THR A 13 -55.91 5.03 24.70
C THR A 13 -57.13 5.54 23.94
N GLU A 14 -57.91 6.44 24.56
CA GLU A 14 -59.05 7.12 23.96
C GLU A 14 -58.59 8.05 22.83
N ASP A 15 -59.44 8.16 21.81
CA ASP A 15 -59.17 8.96 20.62
C ASP A 15 -59.43 10.45 20.90
N MET A 16 -58.57 11.30 20.33
CA MET A 16 -58.78 12.74 20.37
C MET A 16 -59.72 13.19 19.26
N GLU A 17 -60.31 14.37 19.43
CA GLU A 17 -61.08 15.02 18.37
C GLU A 17 -60.23 15.15 17.08
N SER A 18 -60.80 14.76 15.94
CA SER A 18 -60.15 14.71 14.61
C SER A 18 -58.97 13.75 14.45
N GLU A 19 -58.74 12.87 15.43
CA GLU A 19 -57.66 11.89 15.35
C GLU A 19 -58.06 10.66 14.54
N VAL A 20 -57.23 10.31 13.56
CA VAL A 20 -57.42 9.12 12.73
C VAL A 20 -56.24 8.19 12.91
N TRP A 21 -56.50 6.90 13.17
CA TRP A 21 -55.46 5.88 13.33
C TRP A 21 -55.30 5.03 12.07
N LYS A 22 -54.05 4.73 11.70
CA LYS A 22 -53.70 3.81 10.61
C LYS A 22 -52.56 2.88 11.02
N PRO A 23 -52.50 1.64 10.48
CA PRO A 23 -51.39 0.73 10.74
C PRO A 23 -50.11 1.26 10.09
N ILE A 24 -48.98 1.08 10.78
CA ILE A 24 -47.65 1.38 10.21
C ILE A 24 -47.23 0.21 9.32
N ALA A 25 -46.81 0.50 8.08
CA ALA A 25 -46.33 -0.52 7.15
C ALA A 25 -45.12 -1.30 7.72
N GLY A 26 -45.11 -2.63 7.51
CA GLY A 26 -44.05 -3.53 7.98
C GLY A 26 -44.21 -4.04 9.43
N TYR A 27 -45.39 -3.83 10.05
CA TYR A 27 -45.67 -4.25 11.43
C TYR A 27 -46.87 -5.19 11.57
N ASP A 28 -47.39 -5.77 10.49
CA ASP A 28 -48.53 -6.70 10.49
C ASP A 28 -49.75 -6.22 11.30
N GLY A 29 -50.00 -4.90 11.29
CA GLY A 29 -51.07 -4.27 12.08
C GLY A 29 -50.81 -4.19 13.59
N LYS A 30 -49.66 -4.64 14.11
CA LYS A 30 -49.36 -4.61 15.55
C LYS A 30 -49.03 -3.22 16.07
N VAL A 31 -48.73 -2.26 15.20
CA VAL A 31 -48.41 -0.88 15.56
C VAL A 31 -49.17 0.08 14.65
N HIS A 32 -49.85 1.03 15.26
CA HIS A 32 -50.62 2.06 14.59
C HIS A 32 -50.09 3.44 14.95
N ILE A 33 -50.20 4.39 14.03
CA ILE A 33 -49.89 5.79 14.23
C ILE A 33 -51.14 6.64 13.96
N SER A 34 -51.34 7.70 14.74
CA SER A 34 -52.42 8.64 14.47
C SER A 34 -52.00 9.81 13.59
N SER A 35 -52.99 10.47 12.99
CA SER A 35 -52.83 11.75 12.28
C SER A 35 -52.17 12.82 13.16
N LEU A 36 -52.30 12.72 14.50
CA LEU A 36 -51.68 13.64 15.46
C LEU A 36 -50.29 13.19 15.92
N GLY A 37 -49.76 12.08 15.39
CA GLY A 37 -48.45 11.56 15.72
C GLY A 37 -48.36 10.81 17.05
N ARG A 38 -49.48 10.34 17.60
CA ARG A 38 -49.46 9.36 18.71
C ARG A 38 -49.23 7.96 18.12
N VAL A 39 -48.61 7.07 18.89
CA VAL A 39 -48.32 5.71 18.42
C VAL A 39 -48.90 4.70 19.41
N LYS A 40 -49.62 3.71 18.91
CA LYS A 40 -50.33 2.68 19.68
C LYS A 40 -49.77 1.31 19.30
N SER A 41 -49.34 0.52 20.29
CA SER A 41 -48.89 -0.86 20.09
C SER A 41 -49.91 -1.85 20.63
N PHE A 42 -50.22 -2.88 19.85
CA PHE A 42 -51.12 -3.97 20.21
C PHE A 42 -50.35 -5.24 20.64
N SER A 43 -49.03 -5.14 20.84
CA SER A 43 -48.18 -6.28 21.19
C SER A 43 -48.52 -6.94 22.53
N LYS A 44 -49.01 -6.17 23.51
CA LYS A 44 -49.29 -6.63 24.88
C LYS A 44 -50.75 -6.48 25.31
N SER A 45 -51.59 -5.81 24.52
CA SER A 45 -52.97 -5.50 24.88
C SER A 45 -53.85 -5.36 23.63
N ALA A 46 -55.02 -5.99 23.63
CA ALA A 46 -56.02 -5.87 22.57
C ALA A 46 -56.58 -4.43 22.45
N LYS A 47 -56.58 -3.65 23.53
CA LYS A 47 -56.98 -2.23 23.51
C LYS A 47 -55.88 -1.31 22.97
N GLY A 48 -54.65 -1.84 22.82
CA GLY A 48 -53.46 -1.09 22.43
C GLY A 48 -52.91 -0.21 23.57
N ALA A 49 -51.61 -0.02 23.61
CA ALA A 49 -50.93 0.86 24.57
C ALA A 49 -50.23 2.01 23.85
N ILE A 50 -50.34 3.24 24.37
CA ILE A 50 -49.69 4.42 23.78
C ILE A 50 -48.18 4.42 24.07
N ILE A 51 -47.39 4.29 23.00
CA ILE A 51 -45.92 4.32 23.05
C ILE A 51 -45.42 5.71 23.42
N ALA A 52 -44.35 5.75 24.20
CA ALA A 52 -43.68 6.99 24.57
C ALA A 52 -43.03 7.66 23.38
N ALA A 53 -43.52 8.86 23.06
CA ALA A 53 -42.78 9.76 22.21
C ALA A 53 -41.60 10.38 22.98
N ARG A 54 -40.48 10.54 22.30
CA ARG A 54 -39.24 11.15 22.76
C ARG A 54 -39.05 12.45 22.00
N VAL A 55 -38.71 13.52 22.72
CA VAL A 55 -38.38 14.80 22.12
C VAL A 55 -36.86 14.95 22.15
N TYR A 56 -36.25 15.21 20.99
CA TYR A 56 -34.82 15.51 20.88
C TYR A 56 -34.63 16.89 20.25
N ARG A 57 -33.50 17.54 20.55
CA ARG A 57 -33.15 18.83 19.96
C ARG A 57 -32.23 18.63 18.77
N GLN A 58 -32.63 19.12 17.60
CA GLN A 58 -31.75 19.23 16.44
C GLN A 58 -31.58 20.73 16.12
N GLY A 59 -30.51 21.32 16.63
CA GLY A 59 -30.36 22.78 16.66
C GLY A 59 -31.40 23.42 17.60
N GLU A 60 -32.09 24.46 17.11
CA GLU A 60 -33.12 25.18 17.86
C GLU A 60 -34.51 24.52 17.80
N LYS A 61 -34.71 23.50 16.94
CA LYS A 61 -36.03 22.88 16.72
C LYS A 61 -36.18 21.55 17.48
N PRO A 62 -37.24 21.37 18.30
CA PRO A 62 -37.54 20.10 18.95
C PRO A 62 -38.21 19.12 17.98
N LEU A 63 -37.70 17.91 17.87
CA LEU A 63 -38.24 16.87 16.99
C LEU A 63 -38.77 15.69 17.80
N LEU A 64 -39.83 15.06 17.29
CA LEU A 64 -40.46 13.91 17.91
C LEU A 64 -39.98 12.61 17.26
N ALA A 65 -39.66 11.62 18.10
CA ALA A 65 -39.39 10.25 17.70
C ALA A 65 -40.09 9.26 18.63
N PHE A 66 -40.21 8.01 18.20
CA PHE A 66 -40.65 6.91 19.05
C PHE A 66 -39.83 5.66 18.74
N LYS A 67 -39.79 4.73 19.70
CA LYS A 67 -39.05 3.47 19.59
C LYS A 67 -40.01 2.29 19.55
N VAL A 68 -39.74 1.33 18.68
CA VAL A 68 -40.45 0.06 18.58
C VAL A 68 -39.45 -1.06 18.45
N SER A 69 -39.67 -2.16 19.17
CA SER A 69 -38.83 -3.37 19.07
C SER A 69 -39.39 -4.34 18.04
N ILE A 70 -38.51 -4.86 17.17
CA ILE A 70 -38.80 -5.91 16.19
C ILE A 70 -37.74 -7.01 16.38
N ASN A 71 -38.14 -8.26 16.62
CA ASN A 71 -37.22 -9.40 16.82
C ASN A 71 -36.08 -9.09 17.81
N ASP A 72 -36.42 -8.51 18.96
CA ASP A 72 -35.48 -8.04 20.00
C ASP A 72 -34.50 -6.93 19.57
N VAL A 73 -34.71 -6.32 18.40
CA VAL A 73 -33.98 -5.14 17.93
C VAL A 73 -34.85 -3.89 18.09
N GLU A 74 -34.42 -2.97 18.94
CA GLU A 74 -35.10 -1.68 19.11
C GLU A 74 -34.74 -0.72 17.97
N LYS A 75 -35.75 -0.17 17.30
CA LYS A 75 -35.58 0.81 16.22
C LYS A 75 -36.32 2.11 16.53
N GLU A 76 -35.63 3.23 16.32
CA GLU A 76 -36.15 4.58 16.54
C GLU A 76 -36.62 5.19 15.21
N TYR A 77 -37.78 5.82 15.24
CA TYR A 77 -38.42 6.42 14.07
C TYR A 77 -38.73 7.89 14.32
N ARG A 78 -38.49 8.74 13.32
CA ARG A 78 -38.97 10.13 13.34
C ARG A 78 -40.47 10.15 13.13
N THR A 79 -41.22 10.66 14.10
CA THR A 79 -42.69 10.57 14.08
C THR A 79 -43.28 11.28 12.86
N ALA A 80 -42.78 12.48 12.52
CA ALA A 80 -43.24 13.24 11.36
C ALA A 80 -43.12 12.45 10.05
N ALA A 81 -42.03 11.69 9.86
CA ALA A 81 -41.81 10.88 8.65
C ALA A 81 -42.82 9.74 8.54
N ILE A 82 -43.15 9.09 9.66
CA ILE A 82 -44.13 8.02 9.66
C ILE A 82 -45.54 8.58 9.44
N VAL A 83 -45.90 9.72 10.05
CA VAL A 83 -47.19 10.37 9.78
C VAL A 83 -47.30 10.75 8.30
N TYR A 84 -46.24 11.34 7.73
CA TYR A 84 -46.22 11.71 6.31
C TYR A 84 -46.46 10.50 5.40
N ASN A 85 -45.67 9.43 5.56
CA ASN A 85 -45.80 8.22 4.74
C ASN A 85 -47.14 7.50 4.93
N THR A 86 -47.81 7.68 6.07
CA THR A 86 -49.06 6.98 6.38
C THR A 86 -50.31 7.76 5.92
N PHE A 87 -50.24 9.09 5.90
CA PHE A 87 -51.41 9.94 5.67
C PHE A 87 -51.34 10.82 4.42
N ILE A 88 -50.16 11.00 3.81
CA ILE A 88 -49.95 11.91 2.69
C ILE A 88 -49.50 11.13 1.45
N GLU A 89 -48.24 10.69 1.42
CA GLU A 89 -47.67 9.90 0.31
C GLU A 89 -46.41 9.16 0.77
N GLU A 90 -46.05 8.06 0.10
CA GLU A 90 -44.86 7.28 0.43
C GLU A 90 -43.58 7.93 -0.13
N LEU A 91 -42.66 8.33 0.74
CA LEU A 91 -41.38 8.94 0.39
C LEU A 91 -40.17 8.28 1.09
N ASP A 92 -39.04 8.30 0.40
CA ASP A 92 -37.73 8.01 0.99
C ASP A 92 -37.14 9.25 1.70
N PHE A 93 -37.23 9.26 3.03
CA PHE A 93 -36.66 10.33 3.86
C PHE A 93 -35.12 10.31 3.98
N LYS A 94 -34.42 9.48 3.20
CA LYS A 94 -33.00 9.70 2.87
C LYS A 94 -32.83 10.81 1.81
N VAL A 95 -33.84 11.02 0.97
CA VAL A 95 -33.83 12.00 -0.14
C VAL A 95 -34.71 13.20 0.15
N TYR A 96 -35.74 13.07 0.99
CA TYR A 96 -36.67 14.17 1.32
C TYR A 96 -36.51 14.65 2.77
N ASN A 97 -36.87 15.91 3.02
CA ASN A 97 -37.03 16.48 4.35
C ASN A 97 -38.46 16.99 4.53
N ILE A 98 -38.87 17.16 5.78
CA ILE A 98 -40.20 17.66 6.15
C ILE A 98 -40.08 19.11 6.60
N GLU A 99 -40.92 19.95 6.02
CA GLU A 99 -41.20 21.31 6.45
C GLU A 99 -42.54 21.34 7.20
N TYR A 100 -42.58 22.14 8.26
CA TYR A 100 -43.77 22.34 9.09
C TYR A 100 -44.39 23.68 8.71
N VAL A 101 -45.61 23.67 8.18
CA VAL A 101 -46.28 24.86 7.61
C VAL A 101 -46.43 25.97 8.64
N ASP A 102 -46.74 25.62 9.88
CA ASP A 102 -46.86 26.52 11.02
C ASP A 102 -45.52 26.82 11.74
N GLY A 103 -44.41 26.25 11.28
CA GLY A 103 -43.09 26.33 11.89
C GLY A 103 -42.91 25.50 13.18
N ASN A 104 -43.96 24.88 13.70
CA ASN A 104 -43.97 24.09 14.92
C ASN A 104 -43.77 22.60 14.62
N SER A 105 -42.57 22.11 14.91
CA SER A 105 -42.15 20.71 14.67
C SER A 105 -42.81 19.67 15.57
N LEU A 106 -43.60 20.10 16.55
CA LEU A 106 -44.40 19.22 17.41
C LEU A 106 -45.87 19.13 16.95
N ASN A 107 -46.28 19.94 15.96
CA ASN A 107 -47.57 19.78 15.29
C ASN A 107 -47.41 18.84 14.10
N LEU A 108 -47.82 17.58 14.28
CA LEU A 108 -47.64 16.52 13.28
C LEU A 108 -48.87 16.27 12.42
N HIS A 109 -49.91 17.09 12.53
CA HIS A 109 -51.11 16.94 11.71
C HIS A 109 -50.75 16.93 10.20
N PRO A 110 -51.34 16.07 9.35
CA PRO A 110 -50.92 15.94 7.95
C PRO A 110 -50.98 17.26 7.17
N SER A 111 -51.96 18.12 7.44
CA SER A 111 -52.04 19.46 6.81
C SER A 111 -50.87 20.39 7.16
N ASN A 112 -50.15 20.10 8.25
CA ASN A 112 -48.98 20.86 8.67
C ASN A 112 -47.67 20.32 8.08
N LEU A 113 -47.67 19.15 7.45
CA LEU A 113 -46.45 18.53 6.94
C LEU A 113 -46.35 18.69 5.42
N LYS A 114 -45.24 19.25 4.95
CA LYS A 114 -44.89 19.29 3.52
C LYS A 114 -43.52 18.67 3.30
N ALA A 115 -43.41 17.71 2.39
CA ALA A 115 -42.12 17.20 2.00
C ALA A 115 -41.50 18.09 0.92
N PHE A 116 -40.20 18.29 1.03
CA PHE A 116 -39.40 18.88 -0.02
C PHE A 116 -38.19 18.00 -0.28
N LYS A 117 -37.84 17.83 -1.56
CA LYS A 117 -36.64 17.10 -1.94
C LYS A 117 -35.45 17.81 -1.32
N ARG A 118 -34.57 17.07 -0.64
CA ARG A 118 -33.28 17.59 -0.21
C ARG A 118 -32.60 18.09 -1.47
N ARG A 119 -32.55 19.41 -1.63
CA ARG A 119 -31.54 20.00 -2.48
C ARG A 119 -30.22 19.59 -1.83
N LYS A 120 -29.27 19.01 -2.57
CA LYS A 120 -27.85 19.12 -2.17
C LYS A 120 -27.72 20.57 -1.73
N GLN A 121 -27.33 20.80 -0.49
CA GLN A 121 -27.19 22.15 0.02
C GLN A 121 -26.03 22.80 -0.74
N VAL A 122 -26.28 23.24 -1.97
CA VAL A 122 -25.61 24.38 -2.55
C VAL A 122 -26.10 25.49 -1.64
N MET A 123 -25.28 25.84 -0.64
CA MET A 123 -25.50 27.05 0.13
C MET A 123 -25.86 28.13 -0.87
N LYS A 124 -27.03 28.78 -0.69
CA LYS A 124 -27.32 30.01 -1.43
C LYS A 124 -26.22 30.98 -0.98
N GLU A 125 -25.14 31.04 -1.75
CA GLU A 125 -23.90 31.74 -1.41
C GLU A 125 -24.22 33.23 -1.29
N LYS A 126 -24.52 33.69 -0.08
CA LYS A 126 -24.30 35.10 0.23
C LYS A 126 -22.79 35.31 0.01
N LYS A 127 -22.41 36.12 -0.98
CA LYS A 127 -21.01 36.45 -1.32
C LYS A 127 -20.14 36.70 -0.07
N TYR A 128 -20.74 37.35 0.94
CA TYR A 128 -20.16 37.61 2.24
C TYR A 128 -19.84 36.35 3.09
N HIS A 129 -20.72 35.34 3.08
CA HIS A 129 -20.50 34.08 3.82
C HIS A 129 -19.44 33.20 3.14
N LYS A 130 -19.36 33.22 1.80
CA LYS A 130 -18.29 32.53 1.04
C LYS A 130 -16.92 33.12 1.37
N GLN A 131 -16.79 34.45 1.43
CA GLN A 131 -15.54 35.11 1.82
C GLN A 131 -15.15 34.83 3.28
N GLN A 132 -16.10 34.84 4.22
CA GLN A 132 -15.83 34.47 5.61
C GLN A 132 -15.45 32.99 5.78
N LEU A 133 -16.08 32.07 5.03
CA LEU A 133 -15.71 30.66 5.01
C LEU A 133 -14.35 30.42 4.35
N ILE A 134 -14.02 31.12 3.26
CA ILE A 134 -12.69 31.06 2.62
C ILE A 134 -11.63 31.57 3.61
N ALA A 135 -11.87 32.70 4.27
CA ALA A 135 -10.94 33.25 5.26
C ALA A 135 -10.80 32.35 6.50
N ALA A 136 -11.90 31.79 7.01
CA ALA A 136 -11.90 30.88 8.15
C ALA A 136 -11.30 29.51 7.83
N THR A 137 -11.49 28.99 6.61
CA THR A 137 -10.85 27.73 6.18
C THR A 137 -9.39 27.93 5.80
N ALA A 138 -9.01 29.06 5.22
CA ALA A 138 -7.61 29.40 4.93
C ALA A 138 -6.78 29.59 6.21
N SER A 139 -7.37 30.12 7.29
CA SER A 139 -6.68 30.28 8.58
C SER A 139 -6.61 28.99 9.41
N MET A 140 -7.46 28.02 9.14
CA MET A 140 -7.54 26.76 9.90
C MET A 140 -6.45 25.73 9.50
N TYR A 141 -5.92 25.85 8.29
CA TYR A 141 -4.94 24.92 7.74
C TYR A 141 -3.59 25.59 7.53
N LYS A 142 -2.52 24.96 8.02
CA LYS A 142 -1.14 25.44 7.84
C LYS A 142 -0.71 25.39 6.37
N TYR A 143 -1.20 24.41 5.61
CA TYR A 143 -0.86 24.22 4.21
C TYR A 143 -2.11 23.95 3.34
N PRO A 144 -2.13 24.44 2.08
CA PRO A 144 -3.24 24.24 1.14
C PRO A 144 -3.69 22.78 0.99
N CYS A 145 -2.74 21.83 0.98
CA CYS A 145 -2.99 20.41 0.81
C CYS A 145 -3.81 19.76 1.94
N GLN A 146 -3.95 20.43 3.08
CA GLN A 146 -4.75 19.96 4.22
C GLN A 146 -6.24 20.31 4.06
N ASN A 147 -6.56 21.29 3.21
CA ASN A 147 -7.92 21.71 2.95
C ASN A 147 -8.60 20.81 1.89
N LEU A 148 -9.39 19.84 2.36
CA LEU A 148 -10.15 18.92 1.52
C LEU A 148 -11.51 19.47 1.05
N SER A 149 -11.82 20.74 1.36
CA SER A 149 -13.03 21.40 0.88
C SER A 149 -12.97 21.64 -0.64
N LEU A 150 -14.10 21.43 -1.32
CA LEU A 150 -14.26 21.79 -2.73
C LEU A 150 -14.28 23.31 -2.96
N VAL A 151 -14.39 24.11 -1.91
CA VAL A 151 -14.32 25.58 -2.00
C VAL A 151 -12.90 26.00 -2.40
N ASP A 152 -12.81 26.87 -3.39
CA ASP A 152 -11.54 27.43 -3.85
C ASP A 152 -10.98 28.42 -2.84
N MET A 153 -9.67 28.38 -2.63
CA MET A 153 -8.96 29.35 -1.80
C MET A 153 -8.72 30.65 -2.57
N GLU A 154 -8.41 31.71 -1.86
CA GLU A 154 -8.09 33.00 -2.49
C GLU A 154 -6.88 32.87 -3.44
N GLY A 155 -7.04 33.35 -4.67
CA GLY A 155 -6.03 33.29 -5.72
C GLY A 155 -5.73 31.87 -6.23
N GLU A 156 -6.58 30.89 -5.93
CA GLU A 156 -6.41 29.53 -6.40
C GLU A 156 -6.93 29.36 -7.84
N ILE A 157 -6.09 28.76 -8.67
CA ILE A 157 -6.37 28.50 -10.09
C ILE A 157 -6.17 27.00 -10.32
N TRP A 158 -7.13 26.38 -11.00
CA TRP A 158 -7.08 24.95 -11.36
C TRP A 158 -6.70 24.77 -12.83
N LYS A 159 -5.80 23.82 -13.11
CA LYS A 159 -5.45 23.38 -14.46
C LYS A 159 -5.62 21.86 -14.59
N PRO A 160 -5.85 21.33 -15.80
CA PRO A 160 -5.90 19.90 -16.03
C PRO A 160 -4.63 19.19 -15.57
N PHE A 161 -4.78 17.99 -15.02
CA PHE A 161 -3.64 17.15 -14.64
C PHE A 161 -2.89 16.72 -15.92
N PRO A 162 -1.61 17.06 -16.12
CA PRO A 162 -0.93 16.87 -17.41
C PRO A 162 -0.91 15.43 -17.92
N GLU A 163 -0.86 14.45 -17.02
CA GLU A 163 -0.93 13.04 -17.40
C GLU A 163 -2.35 12.50 -17.58
N LEU A 164 -3.35 13.09 -16.91
CA LEU A 164 -4.69 12.54 -16.75
C LEU A 164 -5.76 13.66 -16.77
N PRO A 165 -5.83 14.44 -17.86
CA PRO A 165 -6.58 15.70 -17.90
C PRO A 165 -8.09 15.53 -17.69
N ASP A 166 -8.66 14.39 -18.10
CA ASP A 166 -10.10 14.11 -17.99
C ASP A 166 -10.50 13.58 -16.60
N HIS A 167 -9.53 13.19 -15.76
CA HIS A 167 -9.80 12.53 -14.49
C HIS A 167 -9.48 13.41 -13.29
N TYR A 168 -8.48 14.29 -13.43
CA TYR A 168 -7.94 15.07 -12.33
C TYR A 168 -7.59 16.49 -12.77
N ALA A 169 -7.60 17.41 -11.81
CA ALA A 169 -7.07 18.76 -11.94
C ALA A 169 -6.11 19.07 -10.78
N VAL A 170 -5.11 19.91 -11.05
CA VAL A 170 -4.13 20.37 -10.05
C VAL A 170 -4.23 21.89 -9.93
N SER A 171 -4.15 22.40 -8.70
CA SER A 171 -4.20 23.84 -8.43
C SER A 171 -2.81 24.45 -8.30
N ASN A 172 -2.68 25.75 -8.56
CA ASN A 172 -1.44 26.52 -8.33
C ASN A 172 -1.03 26.59 -6.85
N LYS A 173 -1.87 26.13 -5.92
CA LYS A 173 -1.53 25.97 -4.50
C LYS A 173 -1.12 24.53 -4.16
N GLY A 174 -1.06 23.65 -5.15
CA GLY A 174 -0.68 22.24 -4.99
C GLY A 174 -1.80 21.33 -4.50
N ARG A 175 -3.07 21.75 -4.53
CA ARG A 175 -4.20 20.84 -4.28
C ARG A 175 -4.49 20.00 -5.51
N VAL A 176 -5.05 18.79 -5.32
CA VAL A 176 -5.43 17.89 -6.42
C VAL A 176 -6.91 17.54 -6.28
N LYS A 177 -7.67 17.73 -7.36
CA LYS A 177 -9.11 17.51 -7.43
C LYS A 177 -9.37 16.34 -8.37
N SER A 178 -10.10 15.33 -7.91
CA SER A 178 -10.72 14.33 -8.79
C SER A 178 -11.94 14.97 -9.42
N LEU A 179 -12.04 14.87 -10.74
CA LEU A 179 -13.18 15.38 -11.50
C LEU A 179 -14.36 14.40 -11.37
N GLU A 180 -15.56 14.96 -11.52
CA GLU A 180 -16.79 14.18 -11.60
C GLU A 180 -16.77 13.36 -12.90
N ARG A 181 -17.10 12.07 -12.81
CA ARG A 181 -17.08 11.16 -13.95
C ARG A 181 -18.02 9.99 -13.77
N GLU A 182 -18.53 9.48 -14.87
CA GLU A 182 -19.30 8.25 -14.91
C GLU A 182 -18.43 7.11 -15.42
N TYR A 183 -18.57 5.92 -14.82
CA TYR A 183 -17.95 4.71 -15.37
C TYR A 183 -18.95 3.57 -15.33
N THR A 184 -18.83 2.69 -16.33
CA THR A 184 -19.64 1.49 -16.45
C THR A 184 -18.76 0.29 -16.15
N THR A 185 -19.17 -0.53 -15.19
CA THR A 185 -18.50 -1.80 -14.88
C THR A 185 -18.67 -2.81 -16.01
N VAL A 186 -17.85 -3.87 -16.01
CA VAL A 186 -17.94 -4.98 -16.98
C VAL A 186 -19.34 -5.59 -17.03
N ASP A 187 -20.04 -5.62 -15.89
CA ASP A 187 -21.41 -6.14 -15.77
C ASP A 187 -22.50 -5.12 -16.20
N GLY A 188 -22.11 -3.98 -16.79
CA GLY A 188 -23.03 -2.95 -17.28
C GLY A 188 -23.57 -1.98 -16.22
N LYS A 189 -23.19 -2.11 -14.94
CA LYS A 189 -23.63 -1.17 -13.89
C LYS A 189 -22.89 0.16 -14.02
N LYS A 190 -23.66 1.25 -14.05
CA LYS A 190 -23.15 2.63 -14.10
C LYS A 190 -22.95 3.19 -12.70
N TYR A 191 -21.86 3.90 -12.50
CA TYR A 191 -21.51 4.57 -11.25
C TYR A 191 -21.06 5.99 -11.54
N THR A 192 -21.55 6.94 -10.75
CA THR A 192 -21.13 8.34 -10.75
C THR A 192 -20.10 8.54 -9.65
N PHE A 193 -18.90 9.00 -10.00
CA PHE A 193 -17.92 9.51 -9.05
C PHE A 193 -18.11 11.01 -8.91
N GLU A 194 -18.44 11.48 -7.71
CA GLU A 194 -18.51 12.91 -7.44
C GLU A 194 -17.11 13.53 -7.35
N SER A 195 -17.01 14.82 -7.68
CA SER A 195 -15.76 15.55 -7.53
C SER A 195 -15.33 15.64 -6.07
N GLN A 196 -14.02 15.54 -5.82
CA GLN A 196 -13.46 15.60 -4.45
C GLN A 196 -12.01 16.08 -4.48
N ILE A 197 -11.58 16.77 -3.43
CA ILE A 197 -10.17 17.06 -3.22
C ILE A 197 -9.50 15.83 -2.64
N LEU A 198 -8.43 15.36 -3.29
CA LEU A 198 -7.71 14.18 -2.88
C LEU A 198 -6.81 14.48 -1.68
N LYS A 199 -6.90 13.62 -0.67
CA LYS A 199 -5.93 13.62 0.44
C LYS A 199 -4.56 13.21 -0.08
N GLN A 200 -3.59 14.09 0.12
CA GLN A 200 -2.22 13.86 -0.30
C GLN A 200 -1.46 13.10 0.77
N ARG A 201 -0.60 12.19 0.33
CA ARG A 201 0.29 11.42 1.19
C ARG A 201 1.50 12.27 1.53
N VAL A 202 1.80 12.34 2.82
CA VAL A 202 3.04 12.94 3.33
C VAL A 202 3.99 11.80 3.65
N GLN A 203 5.12 11.75 2.96
CA GLN A 203 6.22 10.85 3.28
C GLN A 203 7.32 11.64 3.97
N VAL A 204 7.70 11.21 5.18
CA VAL A 204 8.84 11.78 5.90
C VAL A 204 10.08 11.00 5.52
N CYS A 205 11.12 11.71 5.11
CA CYS A 205 12.42 11.18 4.74
C CYS A 205 13.48 11.83 5.63
N ILE A 206 14.53 11.08 5.96
CA ILE A 206 15.62 11.57 6.79
C ILE A 206 16.89 11.56 5.95
N ASN A 207 17.61 12.68 5.90
CA ASN A 207 18.93 12.69 5.30
C ASN A 207 19.89 11.88 6.21
N PRO A 208 20.56 10.83 5.70
CA PRO A 208 21.37 9.95 6.55
C PRO A 208 22.59 10.64 7.16
N ILE A 209 23.05 11.75 6.59
CA ILE A 209 24.23 12.52 7.02
C ILE A 209 23.81 13.62 7.99
N THR A 210 22.99 14.56 7.53
CA THR A 210 22.61 15.73 8.35
C THR A 210 21.58 15.39 9.42
N LYS A 211 20.94 14.21 9.32
CA LYS A 211 19.79 13.81 10.14
C LYS A 211 18.57 14.72 10.03
N GLU A 212 18.60 15.68 9.11
CA GLU A 212 17.48 16.56 8.86
C GLU A 212 16.34 15.78 8.20
N GLU A 213 15.14 16.02 8.72
CA GLU A 213 13.92 15.52 8.11
C GLU A 213 13.51 16.42 6.95
N TYR A 214 13.06 15.80 5.87
CA TYR A 214 12.38 16.48 4.79
C TYR A 214 11.17 15.67 4.38
N GLN A 215 10.15 16.36 3.89
CA GLN A 215 8.88 15.74 3.55
C GLN A 215 8.71 15.69 2.06
N HIS A 216 7.98 14.70 1.57
CA HIS A 216 7.60 14.59 0.19
C HIS A 216 6.08 14.46 0.12
N LEU A 217 5.46 15.26 -0.74
CA LEU A 217 4.02 15.29 -0.92
C LEU A 217 3.66 14.60 -2.23
N SER A 218 2.82 13.58 -2.14
CA SER A 218 2.39 12.79 -3.30
C SER A 218 0.90 12.52 -3.31
N VAL A 219 0.39 12.17 -4.48
CA VAL A 219 -0.98 11.69 -4.67
C VAL A 219 -0.96 10.41 -5.49
N ASN A 220 -1.84 9.48 -5.15
CA ASN A 220 -2.04 8.28 -5.96
C ASN A 220 -3.21 8.49 -6.91
N SER A 221 -2.99 8.19 -8.18
CA SER A 221 -4.06 7.96 -9.14
C SER A 221 -4.28 6.45 -9.31
N CYS A 222 -5.50 6.06 -9.66
CA CYS A 222 -5.83 4.69 -10.01
C CYS A 222 -6.72 4.74 -11.26
N ILE A 223 -6.16 4.38 -12.40
CA ILE A 223 -6.86 4.30 -13.69
C ILE A 223 -6.56 2.94 -14.29
N ASP A 224 -7.59 2.29 -14.84
CA ASP A 224 -7.51 0.94 -15.40
C ASP A 224 -6.85 -0.08 -14.46
N TYR A 225 -7.16 0.03 -13.16
CA TYR A 225 -6.61 -0.80 -12.08
C TYR A 225 -5.10 -0.63 -11.83
N ILE A 226 -4.45 0.30 -12.53
CA ILE A 226 -3.03 0.63 -12.34
C ILE A 226 -2.93 1.81 -11.39
N LYS A 227 -2.31 1.58 -10.23
CA LYS A 227 -1.97 2.64 -9.28
C LYS A 227 -0.67 3.32 -9.68
N ARG A 228 -0.69 4.65 -9.81
CA ARG A 228 0.51 5.46 -10.05
C ARG A 228 0.60 6.57 -9.02
N GLU A 229 1.80 6.74 -8.47
CA GLU A 229 2.12 7.80 -7.51
C GLU A 229 2.73 8.99 -8.26
N PHE A 230 2.23 10.18 -7.96
CA PHE A 230 2.69 11.43 -8.56
C PHE A 230 3.14 12.41 -7.48
N THR A 231 4.26 13.07 -7.72
CA THR A 231 4.79 14.11 -6.83
C THR A 231 4.07 15.43 -7.09
N ILE A 232 3.60 16.11 -6.04
CA ILE A 232 2.79 17.33 -6.22
C ILE A 232 3.59 18.45 -6.89
N SER A 233 4.87 18.61 -6.51
CA SER A 233 5.74 19.61 -7.10
C SER A 233 5.88 19.43 -8.61
N ARG A 234 6.03 18.19 -9.10
CA ARG A 234 6.14 17.91 -10.53
C ARG A 234 4.84 18.24 -11.27
N LEU A 235 3.69 17.85 -10.69
CA LEU A 235 2.38 18.15 -11.28
C LEU A 235 2.12 19.64 -11.42
N VAL A 236 2.41 20.42 -10.37
CA VAL A 236 2.25 21.88 -10.43
C VAL A 236 3.22 22.49 -11.44
N TYR A 237 4.48 22.04 -11.46
CA TYR A 237 5.46 22.54 -12.42
C TYR A 237 5.02 22.29 -13.86
N GLU A 238 4.61 21.06 -14.19
CA GLU A 238 4.15 20.70 -15.53
C GLU A 238 2.88 21.45 -15.95
N ALA A 239 1.95 21.69 -15.03
CA ALA A 239 0.70 22.38 -15.34
C ALA A 239 0.87 23.91 -15.45
N PHE A 240 1.74 24.53 -14.64
CA PHE A 240 1.80 25.98 -14.49
C PHE A 240 3.07 26.64 -15.03
N ILE A 241 4.17 25.91 -15.19
CA ILE A 241 5.47 26.47 -15.56
C ILE A 241 5.88 26.01 -16.96
N ALA A 242 6.17 24.72 -17.12
CA ALA A 242 6.62 24.17 -18.39
C ALA A 242 6.48 22.63 -18.42
N PRO A 243 6.21 22.02 -19.59
CA PRO A 243 6.21 20.57 -19.72
C PRO A 243 7.60 19.99 -19.42
N ILE A 244 7.64 18.83 -18.77
CA ILE A 244 8.87 18.10 -18.47
C ILE A 244 8.90 16.85 -19.34
N ASP A 245 10.04 16.57 -19.96
CA ASP A 245 10.23 15.29 -20.68
C ASP A 245 10.07 14.12 -19.70
N LYS A 246 9.07 13.28 -19.97
CA LYS A 246 8.72 12.11 -19.16
C LYS A 246 9.79 11.01 -19.25
N ASN A 247 10.56 10.98 -20.33
CA ASN A 247 11.63 9.99 -20.51
C ASN A 247 12.93 10.41 -19.81
N ASN A 248 13.06 11.68 -19.45
CA ASN A 248 14.25 12.21 -18.79
C ASN A 248 14.14 12.13 -17.27
N GLN A 249 14.53 10.98 -16.71
CA GLN A 249 14.56 10.75 -15.26
C GLN A 249 15.58 11.63 -14.51
N LYS A 250 16.43 12.39 -15.21
CA LYS A 250 17.44 13.25 -14.59
C LYS A 250 16.90 14.62 -14.20
N LEU A 251 15.72 15.01 -14.68
CA LEU A 251 15.10 16.29 -14.37
C LEU A 251 14.29 16.20 -13.07
N ILE A 252 14.59 17.09 -12.13
CA ILE A 252 14.06 17.10 -10.77
C ILE A 252 13.47 18.48 -10.47
N VAL A 253 12.23 18.50 -9.99
CA VAL A 253 11.59 19.74 -9.51
C VAL A 253 11.90 19.94 -8.03
N ARG A 254 12.36 21.14 -7.68
CA ARG A 254 12.81 21.53 -6.33
C ARG A 254 12.07 22.77 -5.83
N HIS A 255 12.12 22.99 -4.52
CA HIS A 255 11.53 24.12 -3.81
C HIS A 255 12.61 25.13 -3.41
N LYS A 256 12.42 26.41 -3.71
CA LYS A 256 13.39 27.48 -3.39
C LYS A 256 13.52 27.69 -1.88
N ASP A 257 12.40 27.66 -1.16
CA ASP A 257 12.32 27.83 0.30
C ASP A 257 12.61 26.55 1.11
N SER A 258 12.92 25.43 0.44
CA SER A 258 13.08 24.09 1.05
C SER A 258 11.84 23.54 1.78
N ASN A 259 10.69 24.21 1.71
CA ASN A 259 9.43 23.75 2.27
C ASN A 259 8.62 22.97 1.21
N HIS A 260 8.56 21.66 1.39
CA HIS A 260 7.97 20.74 0.41
C HIS A 260 6.43 20.77 0.38
N PHE A 261 5.79 21.49 1.29
CA PHE A 261 4.36 21.80 1.23
C PHE A 261 4.05 23.06 0.42
N ASN A 262 5.04 23.96 0.23
CA ASN A 262 4.87 25.18 -0.56
C ASN A 262 5.04 24.87 -2.06
N ASN A 263 4.02 24.28 -2.66
CA ASN A 263 4.05 23.89 -4.07
C ASN A 263 3.52 24.99 -5.00
N THR A 264 3.70 26.27 -4.67
CA THR A 264 3.29 27.34 -5.60
C THR A 264 4.28 27.43 -6.78
N PRO A 265 3.82 27.76 -8.00
CA PRO A 265 4.69 27.86 -9.17
C PRO A 265 5.93 28.73 -8.95
N GLU A 266 5.77 29.84 -8.23
CA GLU A 266 6.86 30.79 -7.96
C GLU A 266 7.96 30.19 -7.07
N ASN A 267 7.61 29.22 -6.23
CA ASN A 267 8.55 28.52 -5.35
C ASN A 267 9.20 27.29 -6.01
N LEU A 268 8.72 26.87 -7.18
CA LEU A 268 9.24 25.69 -7.87
C LEU A 268 10.28 26.07 -8.93
N TYR A 269 11.29 25.22 -9.09
CA TYR A 269 12.26 25.32 -10.17
C TYR A 269 12.71 23.93 -10.61
N LEU A 270 13.14 23.82 -11.88
CA LEU A 270 13.68 22.59 -12.45
C LEU A 270 15.21 22.61 -12.31
N THR A 271 15.79 21.48 -11.97
CA THR A 271 17.24 21.25 -11.96
C THR A 271 17.52 19.86 -12.51
N ASP A 272 18.74 19.62 -12.99
CA ASP A 272 19.16 18.28 -13.36
C ASP A 272 19.87 17.54 -12.20
N GLN A 273 20.02 16.24 -12.37
CA GLN A 273 20.61 15.35 -11.37
C GLN A 273 22.07 15.71 -11.05
N GLN A 274 22.85 16.21 -12.01
CA GLN A 274 24.25 16.57 -11.84
C GLN A 274 24.39 17.85 -11.02
N GLU A 275 23.59 18.88 -11.33
CA GLU A 275 23.49 20.11 -10.55
C GLU A 275 23.07 19.83 -9.11
N LEU A 276 22.03 19.01 -8.92
CA LEU A 276 21.58 18.61 -7.58
C LEU A 276 22.71 17.88 -6.83
N LEU A 277 23.42 16.96 -7.48
CA LEU A 277 24.55 16.25 -6.87
C LEU A 277 25.64 17.24 -6.41
N ASN A 278 26.01 18.19 -7.26
CA ASN A 278 27.01 19.21 -6.93
C ASN A 278 26.57 20.08 -5.75
N TYR A 279 25.31 20.50 -5.71
CA TYR A 279 24.73 21.22 -4.57
C TYR A 279 24.78 20.39 -3.28
N LEU A 280 24.37 19.12 -3.32
CA LEU A 280 24.36 18.25 -2.15
C LEU A 280 25.78 17.97 -1.62
N LEU A 281 26.77 17.83 -2.50
CA LEU A 281 28.18 17.70 -2.13
C LEU A 281 28.71 19.00 -1.49
N LYS A 282 28.46 20.14 -2.12
CA LYS A 282 28.90 21.46 -1.63
C LYS A 282 28.32 21.81 -0.25
N THR A 283 27.08 21.41 0.00
CA THR A 283 26.37 21.66 1.26
C THR A 283 26.60 20.58 2.32
N GLY A 284 27.41 19.55 2.04
CA GLY A 284 27.67 18.45 2.98
C GLY A 284 26.47 17.53 3.22
N ARG A 285 25.42 17.62 2.39
CA ARG A 285 24.20 16.80 2.47
C ARG A 285 24.33 15.45 1.77
N ARG A 286 25.46 15.21 1.10
CA ARG A 286 25.89 13.95 0.50
C ARG A 286 27.40 13.82 0.60
N ASN A 287 27.89 12.63 0.95
CA ASN A 287 29.32 12.33 0.89
C ASN A 287 29.72 12.02 -0.55
N ARG A 288 30.91 12.49 -0.96
CA ARG A 288 31.52 12.05 -2.21
C ARG A 288 31.73 10.54 -2.13
N LEU A 289 31.14 9.80 -3.07
CA LEU A 289 31.52 8.40 -3.26
C LEU A 289 32.98 8.42 -3.70
N VAL A 290 33.85 7.76 -2.93
CA VAL A 290 35.24 7.56 -3.30
C VAL A 290 35.24 6.75 -4.60
N GLY A 291 35.53 7.42 -5.72
CA GLY A 291 35.67 6.77 -7.02
C GLY A 291 37.03 6.09 -7.15
N SER A 292 37.18 5.18 -8.10
CA SER A 292 38.44 4.48 -8.40
C SER A 292 39.61 5.42 -8.76
N SER A 293 39.35 6.69 -9.08
CA SER A 293 40.37 7.71 -9.34
C SER A 293 40.86 8.45 -8.08
N ASP A 294 40.12 8.39 -6.97
CA ASP A 294 40.50 8.95 -5.65
C ASP A 294 41.23 7.89 -4.77
N MET A 295 41.54 6.71 -5.36
CA MET A 295 42.18 5.56 -4.67
C MET A 295 43.61 5.85 -4.20
N SER A 296 44.28 6.85 -4.78
CA SER A 296 45.64 7.29 -4.40
C SER A 296 45.70 7.99 -3.03
N ARG A 297 44.54 8.33 -2.45
CA ARG A 297 44.42 8.95 -1.12
C ARG A 297 44.33 7.96 0.03
N PHE A 298 44.10 6.68 -0.28
CA PHE A 298 43.98 5.62 0.72
C PHE A 298 45.34 4.97 0.91
N THR A 299 45.82 4.94 2.13
CA THR A 299 47.07 4.24 2.45
C THR A 299 46.88 2.73 2.31
N HIS A 300 47.99 1.98 2.34
CA HIS A 300 47.91 0.52 2.39
C HIS A 300 47.12 0.04 3.61
N GLU A 301 47.24 0.73 4.74
CA GLU A 301 46.47 0.46 5.96
C GLU A 301 44.97 0.68 5.77
N ASP A 302 44.56 1.75 5.08
CA ASP A 302 43.14 2.00 4.79
C ASP A 302 42.54 0.92 3.88
N TRP A 303 43.33 0.48 2.89
CA TRP A 303 42.95 -0.64 2.03
C TRP A 303 42.83 -1.94 2.79
N LYS A 304 43.78 -2.22 3.67
CA LYS A 304 43.77 -3.40 4.53
C LYS A 304 42.57 -3.40 5.47
N ALA A 305 42.30 -2.28 6.16
CA ALA A 305 41.15 -2.14 7.04
C ALA A 305 39.82 -2.33 6.28
N ARG A 306 39.69 -1.72 5.10
CA ARG A 306 38.53 -1.92 4.23
C ARG A 306 38.41 -3.36 3.77
N TYR A 307 39.51 -3.98 3.36
CA TYR A 307 39.56 -5.38 2.92
C TYR A 307 39.16 -6.33 4.06
N ASP A 308 39.62 -6.09 5.28
CA ASP A 308 39.27 -6.85 6.48
C ASP A 308 37.79 -6.73 6.85
N THR A 309 37.17 -5.56 6.68
CA THR A 309 35.71 -5.41 6.91
C THR A 309 34.84 -6.16 5.89
N ILE A 310 35.37 -6.40 4.68
CA ILE A 310 34.68 -7.12 3.60
C ILE A 310 34.93 -8.63 3.69
N ARG A 311 36.10 -9.05 4.18
CA ARG A 311 36.47 -10.45 4.45
C ARG A 311 35.76 -10.98 5.68
N LYS A 312 34.48 -11.33 5.49
CA LYS A 312 33.70 -11.99 6.53
C LYS A 312 33.91 -13.50 6.45
N PRO A 313 34.21 -14.17 7.59
CA PRO A 313 34.36 -15.61 7.63
C PRO A 313 33.05 -16.32 7.28
N VAL A 314 33.15 -17.55 6.83
CA VAL A 314 32.00 -18.38 6.43
C VAL A 314 32.19 -19.81 6.88
N SER A 315 31.15 -20.39 7.46
CA SER A 315 31.17 -21.76 8.00
C SER A 315 30.47 -22.72 7.05
N GLN A 316 31.09 -23.87 6.83
CA GLN A 316 30.68 -24.95 5.93
C GLN A 316 30.16 -26.14 6.76
N PHE A 317 29.05 -26.72 6.32
CA PHE A 317 28.40 -27.85 6.97
C PHE A 317 28.08 -28.94 5.94
N ASP A 318 27.96 -30.18 6.40
CA ASP A 318 27.46 -31.28 5.57
C ASP A 318 25.94 -31.17 5.35
N LEU A 319 25.36 -32.12 4.60
CA LEU A 319 23.92 -32.14 4.31
C LEU A 319 23.08 -32.53 5.52
N ASP A 320 23.65 -33.22 6.50
CA ASP A 320 23.00 -33.55 7.78
C ASP A 320 23.05 -32.36 8.76
N GLY A 321 23.75 -31.29 8.37
CA GLY A 321 23.89 -30.05 9.12
C GLY A 321 24.99 -30.07 10.17
N ARG A 322 25.92 -31.02 10.11
CA ARG A 322 27.09 -31.06 10.99
C ARG A 322 28.17 -30.12 10.48
N PHE A 323 28.81 -29.42 11.40
CA PHE A 323 29.89 -28.49 11.09
C PHE A 323 31.10 -29.22 10.52
N ILE A 324 31.69 -28.65 9.46
CA ILE A 324 32.92 -29.17 8.84
C ILE A 324 34.09 -28.25 9.15
N ARG A 325 33.98 -26.96 8.80
CA ARG A 325 35.05 -25.97 8.97
C ARG A 325 34.57 -24.55 8.75
N THR A 326 35.41 -23.58 9.11
CA THR A 326 35.22 -22.17 8.78
C THR A 326 36.34 -21.70 7.86
N PHE A 327 35.98 -20.91 6.85
CA PHE A 327 36.89 -20.19 5.98
C PHE A 327 36.96 -18.73 6.41
N GLU A 328 38.12 -18.11 6.23
CA GLU A 328 38.35 -16.70 6.54
C GLU A 328 37.53 -15.76 5.64
N SER A 329 37.14 -16.25 4.45
CA SER A 329 36.36 -15.45 3.51
C SER A 329 35.53 -16.30 2.55
N ARG A 330 34.50 -15.68 1.96
CA ARG A 330 33.71 -16.24 0.85
C ARG A 330 34.56 -16.61 -0.36
N GLU A 331 35.62 -15.84 -0.62
CA GLU A 331 36.56 -16.10 -1.71
C GLU A 331 37.37 -17.38 -1.48
N GLN A 332 37.86 -17.58 -0.26
CA GLN A 332 38.57 -18.81 0.11
C GLN A 332 37.65 -20.03 0.02
N ALA A 333 36.39 -19.89 0.46
CA ALA A 333 35.37 -20.93 0.32
C ALA A 333 35.11 -21.26 -1.16
N ALA A 334 34.90 -20.26 -2.02
CA ALA A 334 34.66 -20.44 -3.46
C ALA A 334 35.84 -21.17 -4.13
N ARG A 335 37.07 -20.73 -3.86
CA ARG A 335 38.30 -21.37 -4.39
C ARG A 335 38.43 -22.83 -3.96
N SER A 336 38.08 -23.17 -2.72
CA SER A 336 38.13 -24.55 -2.24
C SER A 336 37.21 -25.51 -3.02
N MET A 337 36.16 -24.96 -3.66
CA MET A 337 35.23 -25.69 -4.52
C MET A 337 35.52 -25.53 -6.01
N GLY A 338 36.60 -24.83 -6.39
CA GLY A 338 36.91 -24.53 -7.79
C GLY A 338 35.96 -23.52 -8.45
N LEU A 339 35.26 -22.71 -7.66
CA LEU A 339 34.37 -21.66 -8.17
C LEU A 339 35.15 -20.36 -8.37
N SER A 340 34.97 -19.74 -9.53
CA SER A 340 35.51 -18.42 -9.86
C SER A 340 34.68 -17.28 -9.27
N GLU A 341 33.40 -17.51 -8.97
CA GLU A 341 32.45 -16.47 -8.54
C GLU A 341 32.14 -16.51 -7.04
N ILE A 342 32.42 -15.40 -6.34
CA ILE A 342 32.12 -15.22 -4.91
C ILE A 342 30.59 -15.11 -4.66
N GLY A 343 29.83 -14.69 -5.68
CA GLY A 343 28.38 -14.52 -5.64
C GLY A 343 27.63 -15.83 -5.35
N SER A 344 28.15 -16.96 -5.79
CA SER A 344 27.55 -18.29 -5.55
C SER A 344 27.54 -18.62 -4.06
N VAL A 345 28.65 -18.38 -3.35
CA VAL A 345 28.77 -18.59 -1.89
C VAL A 345 27.83 -17.66 -1.14
N SER A 346 27.71 -16.41 -1.59
CA SER A 346 26.77 -15.45 -0.99
C SER A 346 25.32 -15.92 -1.14
N SER A 347 24.96 -16.46 -2.31
CA SER A 347 23.61 -16.99 -2.55
C SER A 347 23.27 -18.18 -1.64
N ALA A 348 24.25 -19.03 -1.33
CA ALA A 348 24.09 -20.13 -0.39
C ALA A 348 23.89 -19.63 1.05
N ILE A 349 24.71 -18.68 1.49
CA ILE A 349 24.63 -18.08 2.84
C ILE A 349 23.29 -17.39 3.09
N TYR A 350 22.78 -16.66 2.08
CA TYR A 350 21.50 -15.96 2.18
C TYR A 350 20.29 -16.84 1.87
N GLY A 351 20.49 -18.17 1.71
CA GLY A 351 19.42 -19.13 1.48
C GLY A 351 18.72 -19.03 0.13
N ARG A 352 19.30 -18.30 -0.85
CA ARG A 352 18.80 -18.26 -2.23
C ARG A 352 18.99 -19.59 -2.95
N VAL A 353 20.02 -20.34 -2.55
CA VAL A 353 20.20 -21.75 -2.90
C VAL A 353 20.37 -22.56 -1.62
N ARG A 354 19.81 -23.78 -1.59
CA ARG A 354 19.82 -24.63 -0.38
C ARG A 354 21.19 -25.26 -0.09
N THR A 355 21.96 -25.52 -1.13
CA THR A 355 23.30 -26.13 -1.05
C THR A 355 24.20 -25.55 -2.14
N LEU A 356 25.50 -25.51 -1.89
CA LEU A 356 26.51 -25.18 -2.90
C LEU A 356 27.67 -26.15 -2.79
N GLY A 357 28.05 -26.78 -3.91
CA GLY A 357 29.11 -27.79 -3.94
C GLY A 357 28.82 -29.05 -3.12
N GLY A 358 27.54 -29.31 -2.79
CA GLY A 358 27.14 -30.42 -1.90
C GLY A 358 27.17 -30.10 -0.41
N TYR A 359 27.33 -28.83 -0.04
CA TYR A 359 27.45 -28.39 1.36
C TYR A 359 26.43 -27.29 1.70
N GLN A 360 26.15 -27.14 2.98
CA GLN A 360 25.42 -26.00 3.53
C GLN A 360 26.39 -24.92 4.03
N TRP A 361 25.95 -23.67 4.04
CA TRP A 361 26.81 -22.52 4.28
C TRP A 361 26.15 -21.51 5.21
N ARG A 362 26.93 -20.96 6.14
CA ARG A 362 26.48 -19.88 7.02
C ARG A 362 27.52 -18.76 7.09
N SER A 363 27.06 -17.53 7.24
CA SER A 363 27.94 -16.39 7.47
C SER A 363 28.53 -16.44 8.88
N GLY A 364 29.78 -16.04 9.04
CA GLY A 364 30.46 -15.97 10.32
C GLY A 364 31.15 -17.26 10.73
N ILE A 365 31.71 -17.22 11.93
CA ILE A 365 32.25 -18.37 12.65
C ILE A 365 31.08 -18.95 13.44
N ASP A 366 30.36 -19.88 12.84
CA ASP A 366 29.18 -20.49 13.44
C ASP A 366 29.29 -21.99 13.28
N GLN A 367 29.30 -22.69 14.41
CA GLN A 367 29.44 -24.15 14.48
C GLN A 367 28.12 -24.82 14.88
N THR A 368 27.04 -24.04 15.07
CA THR A 368 25.76 -24.59 15.49
C THR A 368 25.17 -25.46 14.38
N PRO A 369 24.74 -26.70 14.70
CA PRO A 369 24.22 -27.62 13.70
C PRO A 369 23.06 -27.01 12.89
N MET A 370 23.07 -27.24 11.59
CA MET A 370 22.02 -26.82 10.67
C MET A 370 20.93 -27.89 10.58
N LYS A 371 19.75 -27.52 10.06
CA LYS A 371 18.73 -28.51 9.73
C LYS A 371 19.20 -29.36 8.54
N PRO A 372 19.00 -30.68 8.56
CA PRO A 372 19.34 -31.54 7.43
C PRO A 372 18.62 -31.09 6.16
N VAL A 373 19.34 -31.04 5.03
CA VAL A 373 18.76 -30.77 3.71
C VAL A 373 18.51 -32.09 3.01
N ILE A 374 17.22 -32.47 2.91
CA ILE A 374 16.80 -33.65 2.15
C ILE A 374 16.80 -33.29 0.66
N ILE A 375 17.75 -33.83 -0.10
CA ILE A 375 17.78 -33.72 -1.56
C ILE A 375 16.90 -34.84 -2.14
N PRO A 376 15.85 -34.53 -2.91
CA PRO A 376 14.99 -35.53 -3.54
C PRO A 376 15.78 -36.55 -4.37
N ASN A 377 15.43 -37.84 -4.29
CA ASN A 377 16.16 -38.94 -4.94
C ASN A 377 16.35 -38.76 -6.46
N HIS A 378 15.44 -38.08 -7.16
CA HIS A 378 15.56 -37.79 -8.59
C HIS A 378 16.68 -36.78 -8.91
N LEU A 379 17.01 -35.86 -7.99
CA LEU A 379 18.18 -34.98 -8.11
C LEU A 379 19.46 -35.68 -7.62
N ARG A 380 19.33 -36.66 -6.71
CA ARG A 380 20.44 -37.46 -6.16
C ARG A 380 21.19 -38.25 -7.25
N LYS A 381 20.50 -38.70 -8.32
CA LYS A 381 21.10 -39.33 -9.51
C LYS A 381 22.03 -38.38 -10.30
N ALA A 382 21.76 -37.07 -10.31
CA ALA A 382 22.61 -36.08 -10.97
C ALA A 382 23.86 -35.71 -10.15
N PHE A 383 23.85 -35.98 -8.83
CA PHE A 383 24.96 -35.74 -7.90
C PHE A 383 25.71 -37.01 -7.49
N GLN A 384 25.30 -38.19 -7.97
CA GLN A 384 26.12 -39.38 -7.83
C GLN A 384 27.41 -39.14 -8.60
N ALA A 385 28.51 -39.06 -7.85
CA ALA A 385 29.80 -38.86 -8.46
C ALA A 385 30.05 -40.00 -9.45
N LYS A 386 30.26 -39.65 -10.72
CA LYS A 386 30.54 -40.64 -11.75
C LYS A 386 31.85 -41.34 -11.37
N LYS A 387 31.78 -42.66 -11.22
CA LYS A 387 32.97 -43.48 -11.02
C LYS A 387 33.93 -43.26 -12.17
N ILE A 388 35.22 -43.25 -11.87
CA ILE A 388 36.27 -43.04 -12.87
C ILE A 388 37.25 -44.20 -12.79
N ALA A 389 37.53 -44.80 -13.93
CA ALA A 389 38.45 -45.89 -14.08
C ALA A 389 39.81 -45.39 -14.58
N LYS A 390 40.87 -45.96 -14.02
CA LYS A 390 42.27 -45.76 -14.41
C LYS A 390 42.74 -47.00 -15.16
N TYR A 391 43.36 -46.80 -16.32
CA TYR A 391 43.89 -47.87 -17.16
C TYR A 391 45.39 -47.66 -17.40
N ASP A 392 46.13 -48.74 -17.66
CA ASP A 392 47.48 -48.67 -18.22
C ASP A 392 47.46 -48.35 -19.74
N LEU A 393 48.62 -48.34 -20.39
CA LEU A 393 48.75 -48.04 -21.81
C LEU A 393 48.24 -49.15 -22.73
N ASP A 394 48.21 -50.39 -22.24
CA ASP A 394 47.73 -51.56 -22.96
C ASP A 394 46.20 -51.72 -22.86
N GLY A 395 45.55 -50.85 -22.06
CA GLY A 395 44.11 -50.80 -21.87
C GLY A 395 43.60 -51.67 -20.72
N ASN A 396 44.48 -52.20 -19.88
CA ASN A 396 44.08 -52.96 -18.70
C ASN A 396 43.58 -52.03 -17.60
N LEU A 397 42.48 -52.41 -16.96
CA LEU A 397 41.92 -51.68 -15.83
C LEU A 397 42.81 -51.84 -14.60
N LEU A 398 43.31 -50.73 -14.06
CA LEU A 398 44.13 -50.70 -12.86
C LEU A 398 43.32 -50.44 -11.59
N ASP A 399 42.39 -49.47 -11.65
CA ASP A 399 41.63 -49.04 -10.47
C ASP A 399 40.34 -48.32 -10.85
N VAL A 400 39.35 -48.29 -9.94
CA VAL A 400 38.08 -47.59 -10.09
C VAL A 400 37.79 -46.74 -8.86
N TYR A 401 37.77 -45.43 -9.05
CA TYR A 401 37.52 -44.49 -7.97
C TYR A 401 36.05 -44.08 -7.92
N PRO A 402 35.50 -43.82 -6.72
CA PRO A 402 34.13 -43.33 -6.55
C PRO A 402 33.87 -41.97 -7.23
N SER A 403 34.92 -41.18 -7.48
CA SER A 403 34.80 -39.87 -8.14
C SER A 403 36.12 -39.40 -8.72
N ILE A 404 36.07 -38.46 -9.67
CA ILE A 404 37.26 -37.76 -10.20
C ILE A 404 38.05 -37.02 -9.12
N THR A 405 37.38 -36.54 -8.06
CA THR A 405 38.03 -35.84 -6.94
C THR A 405 38.84 -36.79 -6.07
N VAL A 406 38.32 -38.01 -5.84
CA VAL A 406 39.04 -39.07 -5.11
C VAL A 406 40.23 -39.56 -5.94
N ALA A 407 40.01 -39.84 -7.23
CA ALA A 407 41.07 -40.23 -8.16
C ALA A 407 42.23 -39.22 -8.21
N ALA A 408 41.91 -37.92 -8.32
CA ALA A 408 42.90 -36.84 -8.32
C ALA A 408 43.72 -36.81 -7.03
N ARG A 409 43.05 -36.96 -5.89
CA ARG A 409 43.69 -36.93 -4.56
C ARG A 409 44.63 -38.12 -4.36
N GLU A 410 44.16 -39.33 -4.62
CA GLU A 410 44.92 -40.57 -4.36
C GLU A 410 46.07 -40.77 -5.35
N ASN A 411 45.95 -40.23 -6.57
CA ASN A 411 47.03 -40.29 -7.57
C ASN A 411 47.93 -39.05 -7.58
N ASN A 412 47.72 -38.12 -6.64
CA ASN A 412 48.45 -36.87 -6.51
C ASN A 412 48.52 -36.08 -7.85
N ILE A 413 47.34 -35.93 -8.48
CA ILE A 413 47.12 -35.18 -9.72
C ILE A 413 46.24 -33.98 -9.40
N LYS A 414 46.57 -32.79 -9.92
CA LYS A 414 45.68 -31.64 -9.78
C LYS A 414 44.34 -31.91 -10.49
N LEU A 415 43.23 -31.54 -9.85
CA LEU A 415 41.87 -31.88 -10.30
C LEU A 415 41.57 -31.35 -11.71
N ASP A 416 41.96 -30.11 -12.00
CA ASP A 416 41.85 -29.46 -13.33
C ASP A 416 42.59 -30.24 -14.42
N ARG A 417 43.78 -30.74 -14.10
CA ARG A 417 44.59 -31.55 -15.02
C ARG A 417 43.94 -32.91 -15.28
N LEU A 418 43.45 -33.60 -14.24
CA LEU A 418 42.75 -34.87 -14.41
C LEU A 418 41.46 -34.69 -15.24
N TYR A 419 40.72 -33.60 -15.01
CA TYR A 419 39.53 -33.25 -15.79
C TYR A 419 39.86 -33.07 -17.28
N SER A 420 41.00 -32.46 -17.59
CA SER A 420 41.46 -32.28 -18.98
C SER A 420 41.79 -33.59 -19.69
N TYR A 421 42.29 -34.61 -18.96
CA TYR A 421 42.61 -35.94 -19.50
C TYR A 421 41.34 -36.73 -19.82
N VAL A 422 40.33 -36.68 -18.94
CA VAL A 422 39.06 -37.38 -19.17
C VAL A 422 38.27 -36.77 -20.33
N ARG A 423 38.34 -35.44 -20.51
CA ARG A 423 37.60 -34.73 -21.56
C ARG A 423 38.25 -34.83 -22.94
N ASN A 424 39.55 -35.07 -23.00
CA ASN A 424 40.31 -35.17 -24.25
C ASN A 424 41.17 -36.44 -24.23
N PRO A 425 40.57 -37.63 -24.39
CA PRO A 425 41.26 -38.91 -24.28
C PRO A 425 42.42 -39.08 -25.28
N ASP A 426 42.39 -38.36 -26.41
CA ASP A 426 43.42 -38.40 -27.46
C ASP A 426 44.66 -37.55 -27.11
N ARG A 427 44.63 -36.80 -26.00
CA ARG A 427 45.72 -35.92 -25.60
C ARG A 427 46.76 -36.69 -24.78
N VAL A 428 47.79 -37.19 -25.45
CA VAL A 428 48.93 -37.89 -24.82
C VAL A 428 49.62 -36.97 -23.78
N PRO A 429 49.71 -37.35 -22.50
CA PRO A 429 50.41 -36.56 -21.49
C PRO A 429 51.90 -36.43 -21.84
N ARG A 430 52.45 -35.20 -21.89
CA ARG A 430 53.89 -35.00 -22.07
C ARG A 430 54.68 -35.59 -20.89
N LYS A 431 55.66 -36.44 -21.22
CA LYS A 431 56.70 -37.07 -20.37
C LYS A 431 56.29 -37.36 -18.92
N GLY A 432 55.93 -38.62 -18.65
CA GLY A 432 56.04 -39.22 -17.30
C GLY A 432 54.76 -39.66 -16.58
N LYS A 433 53.58 -39.69 -17.22
CA LYS A 433 52.38 -40.33 -16.63
C LYS A 433 51.64 -41.18 -17.67
N MET A 434 51.71 -42.51 -17.49
CA MET A 434 51.39 -43.61 -18.42
C MET A 434 49.96 -44.17 -18.25
N PHE A 435 48.94 -43.35 -17.96
CA PHE A 435 47.61 -43.86 -17.62
C PHE A 435 46.49 -43.16 -18.39
N PHE A 436 45.50 -43.94 -18.83
CA PHE A 436 44.23 -43.44 -19.37
C PHE A 436 43.16 -43.36 -18.28
N TRP A 437 42.25 -42.40 -18.43
CA TRP A 437 41.19 -42.12 -17.46
C TRP A 437 39.85 -41.99 -18.18
N LYS A 438 38.87 -42.80 -17.79
CA LYS A 438 37.52 -42.75 -18.38
C LYS A 438 36.45 -42.85 -17.29
N TYR A 439 35.31 -42.21 -17.52
CA TYR A 439 34.14 -42.45 -16.69
C TYR A 439 33.66 -43.88 -16.89
N VAL A 440 33.23 -44.53 -15.82
CA VAL A 440 32.55 -45.83 -15.89
C VAL A 440 31.13 -45.55 -16.38
N GLU A 441 30.81 -46.02 -17.59
CA GLU A 441 29.45 -45.95 -18.14
C GLU A 441 28.61 -47.06 -17.51
N GLU A 442 27.60 -46.69 -16.73
CA GLU A 442 26.56 -47.63 -16.30
C GLU A 442 25.66 -47.88 -17.51
N LYS A 443 25.67 -49.10 -18.08
CA LYS A 443 24.62 -49.51 -19.00
C LYS A 443 23.30 -49.43 -18.25
N VAL A 444 22.42 -48.56 -18.71
CA VAL A 444 21.04 -48.51 -18.26
C VAL A 444 20.34 -49.70 -18.91
N GLU A 445 20.11 -50.76 -18.14
CA GLU A 445 19.13 -51.81 -18.49
C GLU A 445 17.71 -51.28 -18.36
#